data_AF-A0A0C2GAW9-F1
#
_entry.id   AF-A0A0C2GAW9-F1
#
_cell.length_a   1.000
_cell.length_b   1.000
_cell.length_c   1.000
_cell.angle_alpha   90.00
_cell.angle_beta   90.00
_cell.angle_gamma   90.00
#
_symmetry.space_group_name_H-M   'P 1'
#
loop_
_entity.id
_entity.type
_entity.pdbx_description
1 polymer ?
#
loop_
_entity_poly.entity_id
_entity_poly.type
_entity_poly.pdbx_seq_one_letter_code
_entity_poly.pdbx_strand_id
1 'polypeptide(L)'
;MMAANEPEYIVRAHVLCYEGKFQEAAALYRANGDDNRAMQLFTDLRMFDEAQEVMASASGETQRMLMRKRADWARNSNQPKIAAEMLISSGDLDKAVQLITENDWMDLYD
;
A
#
# COMPACT_ATOMS: atom_id res chain seq x y z
N MET A 1 22.75 -4.36 5.77
CA MET A 1 23.41 -5.61 6.24
C MET A 1 22.37 -6.71 6.11
N MET A 2 22.62 -7.75 5.31
CA MET A 2 21.77 -8.95 5.29
C MET A 2 21.97 -9.70 6.62
N ALA A 3 20.90 -10.05 7.31
CA ALA A 3 21.01 -10.80 8.56
C ALA A 3 21.56 -12.20 8.25
N ALA A 4 22.50 -12.68 9.06
CA ALA A 4 23.03 -14.02 8.93
C ALA A 4 21.88 -15.02 9.09
N ASN A 5 21.56 -15.75 8.02
CA ASN A 5 20.50 -16.77 7.91
C ASN A 5 19.10 -16.30 7.42
N GLU A 6 19.03 -15.31 6.52
CA GLU A 6 17.79 -15.08 5.75
C GLU A 6 17.46 -16.28 4.83
N PRO A 7 16.19 -16.74 4.79
CA PRO A 7 15.73 -17.74 3.83
C PRO A 7 16.13 -17.43 2.38
N GLU A 8 16.48 -18.46 1.61
CA GLU A 8 16.94 -18.33 0.21
C GLU A 8 15.93 -17.56 -0.66
N TYR A 9 14.62 -17.79 -0.47
CA TYR A 9 13.59 -17.11 -1.25
C TYR A 9 13.59 -15.59 -1.05
N ILE A 10 14.01 -15.09 0.12
CA ILE A 10 14.11 -13.64 0.39
C ILE A 10 15.26 -13.05 -0.42
N VAL A 11 16.42 -13.69 -0.37
CA VAL A 11 17.61 -13.24 -1.11
C VAL A 11 17.32 -13.23 -2.60
N ARG A 12 16.66 -14.29 -3.11
CA ARG A 12 16.26 -14.39 -4.51
C ARG A 12 15.20 -13.36 -4.89
N ALA A 13 14.24 -13.07 -4.01
CA ALA A 13 13.28 -11.99 -4.22
C ALA A 13 13.96 -10.61 -4.29
N HIS A 14 14.96 -10.35 -3.44
CA HIS A 14 15.75 -9.11 -3.53
C HIS A 14 16.48 -8.98 -4.87
N VAL A 15 17.07 -10.06 -5.39
CA VAL A 15 17.68 -10.07 -6.73
C VAL A 15 16.64 -9.71 -7.81
N LEU A 16 15.45 -10.31 -7.76
CA LEU A 16 14.36 -9.99 -8.68
C LEU A 16 13.94 -8.51 -8.58
N CYS A 17 13.88 -7.94 -7.38
CA CYS A 17 13.61 -6.51 -7.19
C CYS A 17 14.70 -5.63 -7.81
N TYR A 18 15.98 -5.99 -7.67
CA TYR A 18 17.07 -5.26 -8.34
C TYR A 18 16.99 -5.33 -9.86
N GLU A 19 16.44 -6.41 -10.42
CA GLU A 19 16.18 -6.56 -11.86
C GLU A 19 14.89 -5.86 -12.33
N GLY A 20 14.13 -5.24 -11.43
CA GLY A 20 12.83 -4.62 -11.74
C GLY A 20 11.67 -5.62 -11.91
N LYS A 21 11.88 -6.90 -11.57
CA LYS A 21 10.89 -7.98 -11.70
C LYS A 21 10.01 -8.09 -10.45
N PHE A 22 9.29 -7.01 -10.13
CA PHE A 22 8.53 -6.89 -8.89
C PHE A 22 7.40 -7.91 -8.76
N GLN A 23 6.73 -8.25 -9.87
CA GLN A 23 5.68 -9.26 -9.89
C GLN A 23 6.21 -10.66 -9.54
N GLU A 24 7.39 -11.02 -10.05
CA GLU A 24 8.04 -12.30 -9.74
C GLU A 24 8.52 -12.33 -8.28
N ALA A 25 9.06 -11.21 -7.78
CA ALA A 25 9.46 -11.10 -6.38
C ALA A 25 8.26 -11.24 -5.43
N ALA A 26 7.15 -10.56 -5.73
CA ALA A 26 5.90 -10.67 -4.97
C ALA A 26 5.35 -12.11 -5.02
N ALA A 27 5.30 -12.73 -6.20
CA ALA A 27 4.87 -14.13 -6.33
C ALA A 27 5.74 -15.08 -5.50
N LEU A 28 7.05 -14.84 -5.44
CA LEU A 28 7.98 -15.64 -4.65
C LEU A 28 7.72 -15.48 -3.14
N TYR A 29 7.45 -14.27 -2.66
CA TYR A 29 7.04 -14.03 -1.26
C TYR A 29 5.72 -14.75 -0.93
N ARG A 30 4.70 -14.60 -1.77
CA ARG A 30 3.37 -15.23 -1.57
C ARG A 30 3.43 -16.76 -1.60
N ALA A 31 4.24 -17.34 -2.50
CA ALA A 31 4.45 -18.78 -2.56
C ALA A 31 5.09 -19.36 -1.28
N ASN A 32 5.74 -18.52 -0.47
CA ASN A 32 6.32 -18.88 0.82
C ASN A 32 5.45 -18.41 2.01
N GLY A 33 4.21 -17.99 1.76
CA GLY A 33 3.27 -17.54 2.80
C GLY A 33 3.58 -16.16 3.39
N ASP A 34 4.42 -15.36 2.71
CA ASP A 34 4.85 -14.04 3.19
C ASP A 34 4.16 -12.90 2.43
N ASP A 35 2.83 -12.90 2.49
CA ASP A 35 2.00 -11.87 1.84
C ASP A 35 2.31 -10.46 2.36
N ASN A 36 2.80 -10.34 3.60
CA ASN A 36 3.21 -9.06 4.18
C ASN A 36 4.40 -8.45 3.44
N ARG A 37 5.44 -9.23 3.11
CA ARG A 37 6.56 -8.73 2.30
C ARG A 37 6.15 -8.42 0.87
N ALA A 38 5.28 -9.23 0.27
CA ALA A 38 4.73 -8.94 -1.06
C ALA A 38 3.96 -7.60 -1.09
N MET A 39 3.12 -7.35 -0.09
CA MET A 39 2.38 -6.09 0.05
C MET A 39 3.30 -4.91 0.34
N GLN A 40 4.32 -5.08 1.21
CA GLN A 40 5.31 -4.05 1.49
C GLN A 40 6.08 -3.66 0.22
N LEU A 41 6.53 -4.62 -0.57
CA LEU A 41 7.21 -4.39 -1.85
C LEU A 41 6.42 -3.44 -2.74
N PHE A 42 5.14 -3.74 -2.98
CA PHE A 42 4.29 -2.91 -3.84
C PHE A 42 3.97 -1.54 -3.21
N THR A 43 3.74 -1.50 -1.90
CA THR A 43 3.46 -0.24 -1.19
C THR A 43 4.65 0.72 -1.23
N ASP A 44 5.87 0.20 -1.10
CA ASP A 44 7.11 0.98 -1.14
C ASP A 44 7.36 1.54 -2.55
N LEU A 45 6.97 0.79 -3.59
CA LEU A 45 7.00 1.21 -5.00
C LEU A 45 5.80 2.07 -5.42
N ARG A 46 4.87 2.36 -4.50
CA ARG A 46 3.61 3.09 -4.77
C ARG A 46 2.66 2.39 -5.74
N MET A 47 2.84 1.08 -5.91
CA MET A 47 1.97 0.17 -6.66
C MET A 47 0.80 -0.28 -5.78
N PHE A 48 -0.06 0.68 -5.40
CA PHE A 48 -1.09 0.43 -4.39
C PHE A 48 -2.20 -0.52 -4.86
N ASP A 49 -2.47 -0.59 -6.16
CA ASP A 49 -3.50 -1.46 -6.71
C ASP A 49 -3.04 -2.93 -6.63
N GLU A 50 -1.77 -3.20 -6.94
CA GLU A 50 -1.14 -4.51 -6.76
C GLU A 50 -1.04 -4.90 -5.28
N ALA A 51 -0.69 -3.95 -4.41
CA ALA A 51 -0.69 -4.19 -2.97
C ALA A 51 -2.09 -4.59 -2.45
N GLN A 52 -3.14 -4.00 -3.00
CA GLN A 52 -4.52 -4.31 -2.65
C GLN A 52 -4.94 -5.70 -3.14
N GLU A 53 -4.51 -6.09 -4.34
CA GLU A 53 -4.74 -7.43 -4.88
C GLU A 53 -4.08 -8.51 -4.01
N VAL A 54 -2.83 -8.28 -3.58
CA VAL A 54 -2.13 -9.20 -2.66
C VAL A 54 -2.91 -9.38 -1.35
N MET A 55 -3.55 -8.31 -0.86
CA MET A 55 -4.27 -8.30 0.42
C MET A 55 -5.79 -8.43 0.29
N ALA A 56 -6.31 -8.90 -0.86
CA ALA A 56 -7.75 -9.01 -1.08
C ALA A 56 -8.43 -9.95 -0.05
N SER A 57 -7.73 -10.98 0.42
CA SER A 57 -8.19 -11.92 1.45
C SER A 57 -7.71 -11.59 2.88
N ALA A 58 -6.99 -10.48 3.06
CA ALA A 58 -6.45 -10.09 4.36
C ALA A 58 -7.54 -9.62 5.32
N SER A 59 -7.18 -9.50 6.60
CA SER A 59 -8.07 -8.91 7.60
C SER A 59 -8.47 -7.47 7.21
N GLY A 60 -9.66 -7.05 7.62
CA GLY A 60 -10.11 -5.67 7.40
C GLY A 60 -9.19 -4.61 8.00
N GLU A 61 -8.47 -4.92 9.09
CA GLU A 61 -7.46 -4.00 9.63
C GLU A 61 -6.27 -3.80 8.69
N THR A 62 -5.79 -4.89 8.09
CA THR A 62 -4.67 -4.82 7.14
C THR A 62 -5.06 -4.04 5.89
N GLN A 63 -6.28 -4.23 5.39
CA GLN A 63 -6.82 -3.44 4.27
C GLN A 63 -6.93 -1.95 4.62
N ARG A 64 -7.43 -1.61 5.82
CA ARG A 64 -7.48 -0.21 6.28
C ARG A 64 -6.09 0.41 6.42
N MET A 65 -5.11 -0.34 6.90
CA MET A 65 -3.72 0.13 6.99
C MET A 65 -3.15 0.48 5.60
N LEU A 66 -3.45 -0.32 4.57
CA LEU A 66 -3.05 -0.03 3.20
C LEU A 66 -3.68 1.27 2.68
N MET A 67 -4.98 1.46 2.91
CA MET A 67 -5.70 2.69 2.51
C MET A 67 -5.11 3.93 3.19
N ARG A 68 -4.74 3.85 4.47
CA ARG A 68 -4.05 4.94 5.18
C ARG A 68 -2.72 5.31 4.53
N LYS A 69 -1.88 4.31 4.20
CA LYS A 69 -0.61 4.55 3.52
C LYS A 69 -0.79 5.19 2.15
N ARG A 70 -1.83 4.80 1.41
CA ARG A 70 -2.19 5.40 0.11
C ARG A 70 -2.65 6.85 0.29
N ALA A 71 -3.45 7.14 1.30
CA ALA A 71 -3.87 8.50 1.64
C ALA A 71 -2.68 9.41 1.98
N ASP A 72 -1.75 8.94 2.82
CA ASP A 72 -0.56 9.69 3.21
C ASP A 72 0.32 10.02 1.99
N TRP A 73 0.50 9.06 1.08
CA TRP A 73 1.21 9.30 -0.16
C TRP A 73 0.49 10.31 -1.07
N ALA A 74 -0.82 10.15 -1.27
CA ALA A 74 -1.61 11.02 -2.13
C ALA A 74 -1.61 12.48 -1.62
N ARG A 75 -1.69 12.66 -0.30
CA ARG A 75 -1.56 13.98 0.34
C ARG A 75 -0.20 14.62 0.06
N ASN A 76 0.88 13.86 0.24
CA ASN A 76 2.25 14.35 0.00
C ASN A 76 2.55 14.58 -1.49
N SER A 77 1.83 13.91 -2.39
CA SER A 77 1.99 14.02 -3.84
C SER A 77 1.08 15.07 -4.48
N ASN A 78 0.47 15.95 -3.66
CA ASN A 78 -0.46 16.99 -4.09
C ASN A 78 -1.67 16.44 -4.87
N GLN A 79 -2.19 15.28 -4.45
CA GLN A 79 -3.42 14.65 -4.95
C GLN A 79 -4.45 14.53 -3.82
N PRO A 80 -5.00 15.64 -3.29
CA PRO A 80 -5.74 15.57 -2.05
C PRO A 80 -7.12 14.86 -2.21
N LYS A 81 -7.66 14.75 -3.43
CA LYS A 81 -8.96 14.07 -3.69
C LYS A 81 -8.83 12.58 -3.45
N ILE A 82 -7.77 11.99 -4.00
CA ILE A 82 -7.42 10.59 -3.77
C ILE A 82 -7.14 10.38 -2.28
N ALA A 83 -6.44 11.30 -1.62
CA ALA A 83 -6.22 11.19 -0.18
C ALA A 83 -7.53 11.16 0.63
N ALA A 84 -8.50 12.02 0.29
CA ALA A 84 -9.81 12.04 0.93
C ALA A 84 -10.59 10.73 0.69
N GLU A 85 -10.66 10.25 -0.55
CA GLU A 85 -11.31 8.97 -0.90
C GLU A 85 -10.69 7.78 -0.14
N MET A 86 -9.37 7.78 0.01
CA MET A 86 -8.66 6.73 0.74
C MET A 86 -8.89 6.80 2.25
N LEU A 87 -9.01 8.00 2.84
CA LEU A 87 -9.37 8.17 4.25
C LEU A 87 -10.81 7.75 4.53
N ILE A 88 -11.73 8.01 3.60
CA ILE A 88 -13.11 7.51 3.68
C ILE A 88 -13.10 5.99 3.64
N SER A 89 -12.38 5.40 2.69
CA SER A 89 -12.27 3.95 2.53
C SER A 89 -11.59 3.26 3.72
N SER A 90 -10.68 3.95 4.43
CA SER A 90 -10.06 3.44 5.66
C SER A 90 -10.95 3.57 6.90
N GLY A 91 -12.05 4.33 6.81
CA GLY A 91 -12.93 4.68 7.93
C GLY A 91 -12.42 5.84 8.80
N ASP A 92 -11.34 6.53 8.40
CA ASP A 92 -10.81 7.70 9.10
C ASP A 92 -11.58 8.98 8.71
N LEU A 93 -12.90 8.98 8.94
CA LEU A 93 -13.82 10.02 8.46
C LEU A 93 -13.46 11.42 8.99
N ASP A 94 -13.01 11.54 10.24
CA ASP A 94 -12.62 12.84 10.83
C ASP A 94 -11.50 13.51 10.02
N LYS A 95 -10.50 12.72 9.60
CA LYS A 95 -9.39 13.21 8.79
C LYS A 95 -9.83 13.53 7.36
N ALA A 96 -10.76 12.75 6.80
CA ALA A 96 -11.32 13.02 5.48
C ALA A 96 -12.07 14.36 5.48
N VAL A 97 -12.94 14.59 6.46
CA VAL A 97 -13.71 15.85 6.61
C VAL A 97 -12.77 17.04 6.77
N GLN A 98 -11.76 16.92 7.63
CA GLN A 98 -10.76 17.97 7.79
C GLN A 98 -10.09 18.31 6.45
N LEU A 99 -9.62 17.30 5.71
CA LEU A 99 -8.93 17.50 4.44
C LEU A 99 -9.84 18.14 3.37
N ILE A 100 -11.09 17.71 3.29
CA ILE A 100 -12.08 18.26 2.34
C ILE A 100 -12.38 19.73 2.67
N THR A 101 -12.56 20.04 3.95
CA THR A 101 -12.86 21.41 4.41
C THR A 101 -11.69 22.35 4.16
N GLU A 102 -10.45 21.91 4.43
CA GLU A 102 -9.22 22.69 4.20
C GLU A 102 -9.01 23.04 2.71
N ASN A 103 -9.56 22.23 1.80
CA ASN A 103 -9.44 22.44 0.35
C ASN A 103 -10.68 23.09 -0.28
N ASP A 104 -11.69 23.47 0.51
CA ASP A 104 -12.96 24.05 0.06
C ASP A 104 -13.71 23.17 -0.96
N TRP A 105 -13.60 21.84 -0.82
CA TRP A 105 -14.23 20.87 -1.73
C TRP A 105 -15.62 20.43 -1.26
N MET A 106 -16.44 21.38 -0.82
CA MET A 106 -17.80 21.10 -0.38
C MET A 106 -18.67 20.48 -1.49
N ASP A 107 -18.28 20.65 -2.76
CA ASP A 107 -18.99 20.12 -3.95
C ASP A 107 -18.76 18.62 -4.23
N LEU A 108 -17.99 17.89 -3.42
CA LEU A 108 -17.71 16.45 -3.64
C LEU A 108 -18.89 15.51 -3.34
N TYR A 109 -20.04 16.04 -2.88
CA TYR A 109 -21.19 15.25 -2.40
C TYR A 109 -22.54 15.63 -3.02
N ASP A 110 -22.56 16.14 -4.26
CA ASP A 110 -23.81 16.33 -5.04
C ASP A 110 -24.18 15.09 -5.88
#